data_AF-A0A9P6XR36-F1
#
_entry.id   AF-A0A9P6XR36-F1
#
_cell.length_a   1.000
_cell.length_b   1.000
_cell.length_c   1.000
_cell.angle_alpha   90.00
_cell.angle_beta   90.00
_cell.angle_gamma   90.00
#
_symmetry.space_group_name_H-M   'P 1'
#
loop_
_entity.id
_entity.type
_entity.pdbx_description
1 polymer ?
#
loop_
_entity_poly.entity_id
_entity_poly.type
_entity_poly.pdbx_seq_one_letter_code
_entity_poly.pdbx_strand_id
1 'polypeptide(L)'
;MPDPALTQRFETLWRMESPVLIARLARLLGGDVGRAEELAQDTWLAALERWPEQGIPDNPGAWLMTTARNRAIDVLRQHQRVAQQHAQRWKMTWVTICCG
;
A
#
# COMPACT_ATOMS: atom_id res chain seq x y z
N MET A 1 -11.60 -13.50 -19.33
CA MET A 1 -10.45 -14.21 -18.74
C MET A 1 -9.19 -13.57 -19.29
N PRO A 2 -8.27 -13.07 -18.46
CA PRO A 2 -7.03 -12.45 -18.95
C PRO A 2 -6.21 -13.46 -19.75
N ASP A 3 -5.38 -12.96 -20.67
CA ASP A 3 -4.46 -13.77 -21.46
C ASP A 3 -3.55 -14.60 -20.53
N PRO A 4 -3.48 -15.93 -20.67
CA PRO A 4 -2.62 -16.77 -19.84
C PRO A 4 -1.14 -16.39 -19.94
N ALA A 5 -0.66 -15.91 -21.10
CA ALA A 5 0.73 -15.49 -21.27
C ALA A 5 1.03 -14.21 -20.45
N LEU A 6 0.09 -13.26 -20.45
CA LEU A 6 0.18 -12.04 -19.64
C LEU A 6 0.18 -12.37 -18.14
N THR A 7 -0.71 -13.27 -17.72
CA THR A 7 -0.80 -13.74 -16.33
C THR A 7 0.52 -14.35 -15.87
N GLN A 8 1.13 -15.20 -16.68
CA GLN A 8 2.41 -15.83 -16.35
C GLN A 8 3.57 -14.83 -16.31
N ARG A 9 3.55 -13.81 -17.17
CA ARG A 9 4.53 -12.71 -17.14
C ARG A 9 4.42 -11.89 -15.85
N PHE A 10 3.21 -11.59 -15.40
CA PHE A 10 2.97 -10.90 -14.14
C PHE A 10 3.44 -11.73 -12.93
N GLU A 11 3.10 -13.01 -12.86
CA GLU A 11 3.57 -13.90 -11.79
C GLU A 11 5.11 -13.97 -11.73
N THR A 12 5.76 -14.03 -12.89
CA THR A 12 7.23 -14.04 -12.98
C THR A 12 7.82 -12.73 -12.43
N LEU A 13 7.26 -11.58 -12.82
CA LEU A 13 7.70 -10.28 -12.30
C LEU A 13 7.51 -10.16 -10.80
N TRP A 14 6.34 -10.58 -10.28
CA TRP A 14 6.06 -10.55 -8.85
C TRP A 14 7.06 -11.39 -8.07
N ARG A 15 7.34 -12.62 -8.53
CA ARG A 15 8.31 -13.51 -7.88
C ARG A 15 9.72 -12.91 -7.82
N MET A 16 10.12 -12.14 -8.83
CA MET A 16 11.44 -11.50 -8.87
C MET A 16 11.50 -10.23 -7.99
N GLU A 17 10.46 -9.40 -8.03
CA GLU A 17 10.49 -8.07 -7.41
C GLU A 17 10.01 -8.07 -5.94
N SER A 18 9.10 -8.98 -5.57
CA SER A 18 8.47 -8.97 -4.24
C SER A 18 9.46 -9.07 -3.07
N PRO A 19 10.49 -9.94 -3.06
CA PRO A 19 11.37 -10.05 -1.89
C PRO A 19 12.17 -8.77 -1.67
N VAL A 20 12.62 -8.14 -2.76
CA VAL A 20 13.41 -6.90 -2.72
C VAL A 20 12.53 -5.73 -2.31
N LEU A 21 11.30 -5.66 -2.82
CA LEU A 21 10.32 -4.63 -2.47
C LEU A 21 9.96 -4.72 -0.98
N ILE A 22 9.58 -5.90 -0.49
CA ILE A 22 9.21 -6.13 0.92
C ILE A 22 10.38 -5.79 1.84
N ALA A 23 11.60 -6.25 1.54
CA ALA A 23 12.78 -5.95 2.37
C ALA A 23 13.07 -4.44 2.47
N ARG A 24 12.94 -3.72 1.34
CA ARG A 24 13.11 -2.25 1.32
C ARG A 24 12.02 -1.53 2.11
N LEU A 25 10.77 -1.96 1.96
CA LEU A 25 9.64 -1.39 2.69
C LEU A 25 9.72 -1.67 4.19
N ALA A 26 10.08 -2.89 4.60
CA ALA A 26 10.28 -3.23 6.00
C ALA A 26 11.35 -2.33 6.62
N ARG A 27 12.46 -2.08 5.92
CA ARG A 27 13.50 -1.14 6.38
C ARG A 27 12.98 0.29 6.52
N LEU A 28 12.14 0.75 5.58
CA LEU A 28 11.53 2.08 5.63
C LEU A 28 10.51 2.22 6.78
N LEU A 29 9.83 1.14 7.14
CA LEU A 29 8.80 1.09 8.19
C LEU A 29 9.36 0.72 9.57
N GLY A 30 10.68 0.77 9.77
CA GLY A 30 11.30 0.50 11.07
C GLY A 30 11.36 -0.98 11.46
N GLY A 31 11.29 -1.88 10.48
CA GLY A 31 11.35 -3.33 10.67
C GLY A 31 9.99 -4.03 10.67
N ASP A 32 8.89 -3.31 10.46
CA ASP A 32 7.55 -3.90 10.37
C ASP A 32 7.35 -4.64 9.03
N VAL A 33 7.60 -5.96 9.06
CA VAL A 33 7.47 -6.83 7.87
C VAL A 33 6.01 -7.02 7.46
N GLY A 34 5.09 -7.17 8.42
CA GLY A 34 3.67 -7.38 8.09
C GLY A 34 3.08 -6.19 7.35
N ARG A 35 3.37 -4.98 7.83
CA ARG A 35 2.95 -3.75 7.14
C ARG A 35 3.65 -3.56 5.79
N ALA A 36 4.89 -4.05 5.65
CA ALA A 36 5.59 -4.03 4.37
C ALA A 36 4.96 -4.97 3.33
N GLU A 37 4.55 -6.17 3.75
CA GLU A 37 3.86 -7.14 2.88
C GLU A 37 2.51 -6.61 2.40
N GLU A 38 1.70 -6.06 3.30
CA GLU A 38 0.42 -5.43 2.95
C GLU A 38 0.62 -4.35 1.89
N LEU A 39 1.60 -3.46 2.10
CA LEU A 39 1.87 -2.37 1.18
C LEU A 39 2.40 -2.85 -0.17
N ALA A 40 3.19 -3.93 -0.18
CA ALA A 40 3.69 -4.55 -1.39
C ALA A 40 2.54 -5.17 -2.21
N GLN A 41 1.59 -5.84 -1.55
CA GLN A 41 0.40 -6.41 -2.18
C GLN A 41 -0.51 -5.31 -2.76
N ASP A 42 -0.75 -4.23 -2.01
CA ASP A 42 -1.50 -3.06 -2.48
C ASP A 42 -0.87 -2.43 -3.73
N THR A 43 0.46 -2.34 -3.74
CA THR A 43 1.21 -1.79 -4.86
C THR A 43 1.12 -2.72 -6.09
N TRP A 44 1.16 -4.03 -5.86
CA TRP A 44 1.00 -5.02 -6.91
C TRP A 44 -0.40 -5.00 -7.52
N LEU A 45 -1.44 -4.83 -6.69
CA LEU A 45 -2.81 -4.66 -7.18
C LEU A 45 -2.92 -3.45 -8.12
N ALA A 46 -2.33 -2.31 -7.74
CA ALA A 46 -2.29 -1.13 -8.61
C ALA A 46 -1.52 -1.37 -9.92
N ALA A 47 -0.47 -2.22 -9.89
CA ALA A 47 0.24 -2.63 -11.10
C ALA A 47 -0.64 -3.48 -12.01
N LEU A 48 -1.35 -4.46 -11.45
CA LEU A 48 -2.27 -5.34 -12.17
C LEU A 48 -3.46 -4.60 -12.78
N GLU A 49 -3.90 -3.50 -12.17
CA GLU A 49 -4.93 -2.62 -12.74
C GLU A 49 -4.38 -1.80 -13.92
N ARG A 50 -3.13 -1.31 -13.81
CA ARG A 50 -2.60 -0.29 -14.74
C ARG A 50 -1.82 -0.86 -15.92
N TRP A 51 -1.03 -1.92 -15.71
CA TRP A 51 -0.13 -2.48 -16.73
C TRP A 51 -0.84 -3.18 -17.89
N PRO A 52 -2.02 -3.81 -17.76
CA PRO A 52 -2.73 -4.36 -18.91
C PRO A 52 -3.09 -3.30 -19.96
N GLU A 53 -3.39 -2.08 -19.52
CA GLU A 53 -3.78 -0.97 -20.40
C GLU A 53 -2.58 -0.14 -20.88
N GLN A 54 -1.61 0.12 -19.99
CA GLN A 54 -0.52 1.06 -20.25
C GLN A 54 0.81 0.38 -20.58
N GLY A 55 0.87 -0.95 -20.46
CA GLY A 55 2.10 -1.72 -20.56
C GLY A 55 2.90 -1.73 -19.26
N ILE A 56 3.84 -2.68 -19.19
CA ILE A 56 4.81 -2.77 -18.11
C ILE A 56 5.93 -1.74 -18.37
N PRO A 57 6.26 -0.86 -17.41
CA PRO A 57 7.38 0.08 -17.55
C PRO A 57 8.72 -0.62 -17.76
N ASP A 58 9.69 0.09 -18.36
CA ASP A 58 11.05 -0.43 -18.60
C ASP A 58 11.76 -0.86 -17.30
N ASN A 59 11.44 -0.20 -16.18
CA ASN A 59 11.93 -0.57 -14.86
C ASN A 59 10.75 -0.79 -13.88
N PRO A 60 10.23 -2.03 -13.80
CA PRO A 60 9.11 -2.37 -12.93
C PRO A 60 9.44 -2.15 -11.45
N GLY A 61 10.61 -2.59 -10.99
CA GLY A 61 11.04 -2.44 -9.58
C GLY A 61 11.10 -0.99 -9.11
N ALA A 62 11.58 -0.06 -9.95
CA ALA A 62 11.60 1.36 -9.63
C ALA A 62 10.18 1.97 -9.56
N TRP A 63 9.30 1.55 -10.49
CA TRP A 63 7.90 1.95 -10.47
C TRP A 63 7.19 1.45 -9.21
N LEU A 64 7.36 0.17 -8.86
CA LEU A 64 6.79 -0.45 -7.67
C LEU A 64 7.26 0.27 -6.39
N MET A 65 8.56 0.51 -6.23
CA MET A 65 9.09 1.25 -5.07
C MET A 65 8.49 2.65 -4.95
N THR A 66 8.33 3.37 -6.07
CA THR A 66 7.77 4.72 -6.09
C THR A 66 6.30 4.72 -5.69
N THR A 67 5.50 3.83 -6.30
CA THR A 67 4.09 3.67 -5.99
C THR A 67 3.89 3.25 -4.53
N ALA A 68 4.67 2.29 -4.03
CA ALA A 68 4.62 1.86 -2.64
C ALA A 68 4.94 3.00 -1.68
N ARG A 69 5.97 3.81 -1.95
CA ARG A 69 6.32 4.95 -1.09
C ARG A 69 5.20 5.97 -1.02
N ASN A 70 4.56 6.28 -2.14
CA ASN A 70 3.41 7.19 -2.18
C ASN A 70 2.24 6.63 -1.36
N ARG A 71 1.97 5.33 -1.49
CA ARG A 71 0.94 4.62 -0.72
C ARG A 71 1.22 4.65 0.78
N ALA A 72 2.47 4.41 1.21
CA ALA A 72 2.86 4.48 2.62
C ALA A 72 2.58 5.86 3.22
N ILE A 73 2.87 6.93 2.48
CA ILE A 73 2.59 8.31 2.90
C ILE A 73 1.06 8.51 3.04
N ASP A 74 0.27 8.01 2.11
CA ASP A 74 -1.19 8.15 2.16
C ASP A 74 -1.82 7.37 3.32
N VAL A 75 -1.32 6.18 3.62
CA VAL A 75 -1.75 5.41 4.80
C VAL A 75 -1.42 6.18 6.09
N LEU A 76 -0.22 6.73 6.22
CA LEU A 76 0.15 7.53 7.39
C LEU A 76 -0.74 8.77 7.55
N ARG A 77 -1.06 9.45 6.44
CA ARG A 77 -2.01 10.59 6.42
C ARG A 77 -3.42 10.16 6.81
N GLN A 78 -3.90 9.00 6.35
CA GLN A 78 -5.22 8.48 6.70
C GLN A 78 -5.32 8.15 8.19
N HIS A 79 -4.28 7.53 8.77
CA HIS A 79 -4.26 7.21 10.20
C HIS A 79 -4.34 8.48 11.07
N GLN A 80 -3.66 9.56 10.68
CA GLN A 80 -3.78 10.85 11.36
C GLN A 80 -5.20 11.42 11.29
N ARG A 81 -5.85 11.35 10.13
CA ARG A 81 -7.26 11.79 9.98
C ARG A 81 -8.22 10.98 10.84
N VAL A 82 -8.09 9.65 10.84
CA VAL A 82 -8.93 8.76 11.65
C VAL A 82 -8.72 9.04 13.14
N ALA A 83 -7.48 9.17 13.61
CA ALA A 83 -7.18 9.50 15.00
C ALA A 83 -7.80 10.85 15.43
N GLN A 84 -7.75 11.88 14.56
CA GLN A 84 -8.38 13.17 14.83
C GLN A 84 -9.91 13.06 14.91
N GLN A 85 -10.55 12.36 13.97
CA GLN A 85 -12.01 12.13 13.99
C GLN A 85 -12.46 11.35 15.22
N HIS A 86 -11.71 10.33 15.64
CA HIS A 86 -12.00 9.59 16.87
C HIS A 86 -11.87 10.50 18.10
N ALA A 87 -10.85 11.35 18.16
CA ALA A 87 -10.71 12.33 19.25
C ALA A 87 -11.87 13.35 19.27
N GLN A 88 -12.35 13.82 18.11
CA GLN A 88 -13.53 14.69 18.03
C GLN A 88 -14.82 13.97 18.44
N ARG A 89 -15.03 12.74 17.97
CA ARG A 89 -16.22 11.95 18.32
C ARG A 89 -16.27 11.64 19.80
N TRP A 90 -15.12 11.34 20.43
CA TRP A 90 -15.07 11.10 21.87
C TRP A 90 -15.33 12.37 22.68
N LYS A 91 -14.80 13.53 22.26
CA LYS A 91 -15.11 14.83 22.89
C LYS A 91 -16.61 15.14 22.88
N MET A 92 -17.32 14.83 21.79
CA MET A 92 -18.78 15.00 21.70
C MET A 92 -19.56 14.06 22.62
N THR A 93 -19.09 12.82 22.83
CA THR A 93 -19.77 11.87 23.73
C THR A 93 -19.59 12.24 25.20
N TRP A 94 -18.39 12.71 25.59
CA TRP A 94 -18.12 13.11 26.97
C TRP A 94 -18.85 14.41 27.38
N VAL A 95 -18.99 15.39 26.49
CA VAL A 95 -19.74 16.63 26.80
C VAL A 95 -21.21 16.35 27.09
N THR A 96 -21.84 15.40 26.41
CA THR A 96 -23.26 15.04 26.68
C THR A 96 -23.42 14.23 27.96
N ILE A 97 -22.41 13.46 28.38
CA ILE A 97 -22.46 12.62 29.58
C ILE A 97 -22.06 13.40 30.86
N CYS A 98 -21.17 14.40 30.76
CA CYS A 98 -20.72 15.18 31.93
C CYS A 98 -21.57 16.43 32.25
N CYS A 99 -22.56 16.80 31.42
CA CYS A 99 -23.43 17.96 31.63
C CYS A 99 -24.85 17.62 32.16
N GLY A 100 -25.08 16.39 32.64
CA GLY A 100 -26.33 15.99 33.32
C GLY A 100 -26.07 15.63 34.77
#